data_AF-A0A925ZLY3-F1
#
_entry.id   AF-A0A925ZLY3-F1
#
_cell.length_a   1.000
_cell.length_b   1.000
_cell.length_c   1.000
_cell.angle_alpha   90.00
_cell.angle_beta   90.00
_cell.angle_gamma   90.00
#
_symmetry.space_group_name_H-M   'P 1'
#
loop_
_entity.id
_entity.type
_entity.pdbx_description
1 polymer ?
#
loop_
_entity_poly.entity_id
_entity_poly.type
_entity_poly.pdbx_seq_one_letter_code
_entity_poly.pdbx_strand_id
1 'polypeptide(L)'
;MSGPLPSIRGFKPVFTVIGALYVALASSMLVRGAAALVDFGVAPELAAEPVLADFFLFFYQLMAFVGVLTIVVGWVVHGRRGQALVAAVFCAANVLWALRDLGTSDSAFGNRLYQGEVTLVFVAIDVALALAFGAVAIRGSRRDRGRR
;
A
#
# COMPACT_ATOMS: atom_id res chain seq x y z
N MET A 1 16.21 34.61 -3.90
CA MET A 1 16.07 33.38 -4.73
C MET A 1 16.17 32.18 -3.80
N SER A 2 15.04 31.57 -3.45
CA SER A 2 15.01 30.34 -2.65
C SER A 2 15.45 29.19 -3.55
N GLY A 3 16.64 28.65 -3.33
CA GLY A 3 17.10 27.44 -4.01
C GLY A 3 16.10 26.28 -3.80
N PRO A 4 16.13 25.25 -4.67
CA PRO A 4 15.21 24.13 -4.55
C PRO A 4 15.27 23.51 -3.15
N LEU A 5 14.10 23.33 -2.52
CA LEU A 5 14.01 22.77 -1.18
C LEU A 5 14.71 21.40 -1.13
N PRO A 6 15.51 21.11 -0.08
CA PRO A 6 16.22 19.85 0.05
C PRO A 6 15.25 18.66 -0.03
N SER A 7 15.45 17.78 -1.00
CA SER A 7 14.59 16.62 -1.28
C SER A 7 15.37 15.30 -1.23
N ILE A 8 14.71 14.22 -0.81
CA ILE A 8 15.25 12.87 -0.84
C ILE A 8 15.05 12.30 -2.25
N ARG A 9 16.14 11.85 -2.88
CA ARG A 9 16.09 11.19 -4.19
C ARG A 9 15.16 9.98 -4.11
N GLY A 10 14.18 9.93 -5.00
CA GLY A 10 13.21 8.84 -5.10
C GLY A 10 11.95 9.03 -4.26
N PHE A 11 11.83 10.05 -3.40
CA PHE A 11 10.61 10.28 -2.62
C PHE A 11 9.37 10.44 -3.52
N LYS A 12 9.37 11.43 -4.41
CA LYS A 12 8.25 11.67 -5.34
C LYS A 12 7.95 10.47 -6.25
N PRO A 13 8.94 9.86 -6.95
CA PRO A 13 8.69 8.69 -7.79
C PRO A 13 8.10 7.50 -7.02
N VAL A 14 8.63 7.17 -5.83
CA VAL A 14 8.13 6.02 -5.04
C VAL A 14 6.67 6.22 -4.65
N PHE A 15 6.32 7.39 -4.07
CA PHE A 15 4.94 7.71 -3.70
C PHE A 15 4.01 7.76 -4.92
N THR A 16 4.49 8.30 -6.04
CA THR A 16 3.68 8.41 -7.26
C THR A 16 3.41 7.03 -7.86
N VAL A 17 4.44 6.19 -8.01
CA VAL A 17 4.31 4.85 -8.60
C VAL A 17 3.42 3.96 -7.72
N ILE A 18 3.68 3.91 -6.41
CA ILE A 18 2.89 3.08 -5.50
C ILE A 18 1.44 3.57 -5.45
N GLY A 19 1.23 4.89 -5.32
CA GLY A 19 -0.13 5.45 -5.32
C GLY A 19 -0.87 5.19 -6.63
N ALA A 20 -0.19 5.29 -7.77
CA ALA A 20 -0.77 4.98 -9.07
C ALA A 20 -1.12 3.49 -9.22
N LEU A 21 -0.27 2.58 -8.70
CA LEU A 21 -0.58 1.15 -8.67
C LEU A 21 -1.83 0.87 -7.83
N TYR A 22 -1.98 1.52 -6.67
CA TYR A 22 -3.18 1.40 -5.85
C TYR A 22 -4.44 1.85 -6.60
N VAL A 23 -4.38 3.01 -7.24
CA VAL A 23 -5.49 3.53 -8.06
C VAL A 23 -5.81 2.55 -9.19
N ALA A 24 -4.83 2.09 -9.95
CA ALA A 24 -5.04 1.20 -11.09
C ALA A 24 -5.65 -0.15 -10.66
N LEU A 25 -5.12 -0.77 -9.60
CA LEU A 25 -5.63 -2.04 -9.07
C LEU A 25 -7.05 -1.87 -8.54
N ALA A 26 -7.30 -0.82 -7.77
CA ALA A 26 -8.62 -0.54 -7.22
C ALA A 26 -9.65 -0.27 -8.32
N SER A 27 -9.32 0.58 -9.30
CA SER A 27 -10.19 0.85 -10.45
C SER A 27 -10.47 -0.43 -11.25
N SER A 28 -9.48 -1.29 -11.45
CA SER A 28 -9.68 -2.59 -12.11
C SER A 28 -10.69 -3.45 -11.35
N MET A 29 -10.61 -3.51 -10.02
CA MET A 29 -11.55 -4.29 -9.22
C MET A 29 -12.95 -3.66 -9.17
N LEU A 30 -13.05 -2.33 -9.13
CA LEU A 30 -14.33 -1.62 -9.20
C LEU A 30 -15.07 -1.89 -10.52
N VAL A 31 -14.35 -1.96 -11.65
CA VAL A 31 -14.93 -2.30 -12.96
C VAL A 31 -15.46 -3.74 -12.98
N ARG A 32 -14.75 -4.67 -12.34
CA ARG A 32 -15.16 -6.08 -12.27
C ARG A 32 -16.28 -6.33 -11.26
N GLY A 33 -16.40 -5.48 -10.25
CA GLY A 33 -17.36 -5.61 -9.14
C GLY A 33 -17.10 -6.85 -8.28
N ALA A 34 -18.03 -7.13 -7.37
CA ALA A 34 -17.93 -8.26 -6.44
C ALA A 34 -17.90 -9.64 -7.12
N ALA A 35 -18.32 -9.73 -8.39
CA ALA A 35 -18.15 -10.94 -9.21
C ALA A 35 -16.68 -11.36 -9.34
N ALA A 36 -15.72 -10.44 -9.19
CA ALA A 36 -14.30 -10.76 -9.14
C ALA A 36 -13.94 -11.74 -8.01
N LEU A 37 -14.74 -11.81 -6.94
CA LEU A 37 -14.55 -12.74 -5.82
C LEU A 37 -14.72 -14.21 -6.22
N VAL A 38 -15.43 -14.49 -7.32
CA VAL A 38 -15.59 -15.86 -7.85
C VAL A 38 -14.23 -16.44 -8.26
N ASP A 39 -13.34 -15.62 -8.83
CA ASP A 39 -11.97 -16.02 -9.16
C ASP A 39 -11.13 -16.37 -7.91
N PHE A 40 -11.57 -15.91 -6.74
CA PHE A 40 -10.97 -16.20 -5.44
C PHE A 40 -11.72 -17.31 -4.68
N GLY A 41 -12.59 -18.06 -5.36
CA GLY A 41 -13.29 -19.22 -4.79
C GLY A 41 -14.53 -18.88 -3.96
N VAL A 42 -15.01 -17.64 -3.99
CA VAL A 42 -16.28 -17.26 -3.34
C VAL A 42 -17.44 -17.79 -4.18
N ALA A 43 -18.39 -18.47 -3.53
CA ALA A 43 -19.58 -19.01 -4.19
C ALA A 43 -20.35 -17.89 -4.92
N PRO A 44 -20.85 -18.11 -6.16
CA PRO A 44 -21.53 -17.07 -6.94
C PRO A 44 -22.73 -16.45 -6.23
N GLU A 45 -23.46 -17.25 -5.45
CA GLU A 45 -24.61 -16.81 -4.67
C GLU A 45 -24.20 -15.81 -3.58
N LEU A 46 -23.08 -16.09 -2.91
CA LEU A 46 -22.52 -15.21 -1.88
C LEU A 46 -21.92 -13.94 -2.50
N ALA A 47 -21.23 -14.07 -3.63
CA ALA A 47 -20.67 -12.94 -4.38
C ALA A 47 -21.76 -11.96 -4.90
N ALA A 48 -22.98 -12.45 -5.09
CA ALA A 48 -24.14 -11.66 -5.49
C ALA A 48 -24.90 -11.03 -4.30
N GLU A 49 -24.51 -11.32 -3.05
CA GLU A 49 -25.18 -10.73 -1.89
C GLU A 49 -25.01 -9.20 -1.86
N PRO A 50 -26.10 -8.42 -1.70
CA PRO A 50 -26.03 -6.97 -1.73
C PRO A 50 -25.06 -6.35 -0.72
N VAL A 51 -24.97 -6.94 0.48
CA VAL A 51 -24.08 -6.46 1.55
C VAL A 51 -22.62 -6.66 1.16
N LEU A 52 -22.29 -7.80 0.54
CA LEU A 52 -20.94 -8.09 0.10
C LEU A 52 -20.55 -7.21 -1.10
N ALA A 53 -21.50 -6.97 -2.01
CA ALA A 53 -21.30 -6.07 -3.14
C ALA A 53 -21.03 -4.62 -2.70
N ASP A 54 -21.79 -4.12 -1.74
CA ASP A 54 -21.60 -2.77 -1.18
C ASP A 54 -20.26 -2.66 -0.43
N PHE A 55 -19.93 -3.65 0.41
CA PHE A 55 -18.65 -3.70 1.10
C PHE A 55 -17.46 -3.74 0.12
N PHE A 56 -17.55 -4.56 -0.93
CA PHE A 56 -16.52 -4.66 -1.95
C PHE A 56 -16.32 -3.31 -2.66
N LEU A 57 -17.41 -2.65 -3.05
CA LEU A 57 -17.36 -1.34 -3.70
C LEU A 57 -16.70 -0.31 -2.78
N PHE A 58 -17.16 -0.20 -1.53
CA PHE A 58 -16.59 0.70 -0.53
C PHE A 58 -15.09 0.46 -0.34
N PHE A 59 -14.68 -0.80 -0.17
CA PHE A 59 -13.29 -1.16 0.07
C PHE A 59 -12.38 -0.69 -1.06
N TYR A 60 -12.75 -0.96 -2.32
CA TYR A 60 -11.92 -0.56 -3.46
C TYR A 60 -12.02 0.94 -3.77
N GLN A 61 -13.13 1.61 -3.46
CA GLN A 61 -13.20 3.08 -3.50
C GLN A 61 -12.22 3.69 -2.49
N LEU A 62 -12.19 3.18 -1.27
CA LEU A 62 -11.24 3.60 -0.24
C LEU A 62 -9.80 3.33 -0.68
N MET A 63 -9.52 2.16 -1.28
CA MET A 63 -8.20 1.82 -1.80
C MET A 63 -7.75 2.81 -2.90
N ALA A 64 -8.63 3.15 -3.84
CA ALA A 64 -8.35 4.15 -4.87
C ALA A 64 -8.07 5.53 -4.25
N PHE A 65 -8.88 5.94 -3.26
CA PHE A 65 -8.68 7.19 -2.54
C PHE A 65 -7.34 7.23 -1.78
N VAL A 66 -6.96 6.14 -1.10
CA VAL A 66 -5.65 6.00 -0.44
C VAL A 66 -4.51 6.11 -1.46
N GLY A 67 -4.67 5.52 -2.65
CA GLY A 67 -3.72 5.67 -3.75
C GLY A 67 -3.53 7.13 -4.17
N VAL A 68 -4.63 7.87 -4.38
CA VAL A 68 -4.60 9.31 -4.69
C VAL A 68 -3.93 10.11 -3.57
N LEU A 69 -4.31 9.86 -2.32
CA LEU A 69 -3.68 10.52 -1.16
C LEU A 69 -2.18 10.25 -1.10
N THR A 70 -1.75 9.02 -1.39
CA THR A 70 -0.33 8.65 -1.43
C THR A 70 0.41 9.51 -2.46
N ILE A 71 -0.15 9.69 -3.66
CA ILE A 71 0.41 10.58 -4.67
C ILE A 71 0.49 12.01 -4.11
N VAL A 72 -0.63 12.57 -3.64
CA VAL A 72 -0.70 13.95 -3.13
C VAL A 72 0.34 14.20 -2.04
N VAL A 73 0.45 13.29 -1.06
CA VAL A 73 1.45 13.34 0.01
C VAL A 73 2.87 13.37 -0.57
N GLY A 74 3.16 12.53 -1.56
CA GLY A 74 4.43 12.53 -2.28
C GLY A 74 4.80 13.89 -2.89
N TRP A 75 3.80 14.65 -3.35
CA TRP A 75 4.01 15.93 -4.03
C TRP A 75 4.02 17.14 -3.10
N VAL A 76 3.25 17.11 -2.01
CA VAL A 76 3.08 18.23 -1.05
C VAL A 76 4.15 18.22 0.05
N VAL A 77 4.69 17.05 0.43
CA VAL A 77 5.66 16.98 1.52
C VAL A 77 7.04 17.48 1.07
N HIS A 78 7.49 18.53 1.74
CA HIS A 78 8.79 19.15 1.51
C HIS A 78 9.72 19.02 2.71
N GLY A 79 11.02 19.21 2.44
CA GLY A 79 12.06 19.11 3.46
C GLY A 79 12.42 17.66 3.80
N ARG A 80 13.72 17.40 3.92
CA ARG A 80 14.24 16.04 4.11
C ARG A 80 13.68 15.33 5.34
N ARG A 81 13.56 16.03 6.48
CA ARG A 81 13.03 15.43 7.71
C ARG A 81 11.56 15.03 7.57
N GLY A 82 10.73 15.90 6.99
CA GLY A 82 9.32 15.60 6.73
C GLY A 82 9.17 14.41 5.80
N GLN A 83 9.91 14.40 4.69
CA GLN A 83 9.92 13.28 3.74
C GLN A 83 10.38 11.96 4.37
N ALA A 84 11.41 11.99 5.22
CA ALA A 84 11.90 10.80 5.91
C ALA A 84 10.87 10.25 6.91
N LEU A 85 10.23 11.12 7.69
CA LEU A 85 9.19 10.74 8.66
C LEU A 85 7.97 10.15 7.95
N VAL A 86 7.49 10.80 6.90
CA VAL A 86 6.36 10.31 6.11
C VAL A 86 6.68 8.96 5.48
N ALA A 87 7.86 8.81 4.87
CA ALA A 87 8.29 7.52 4.35
C ALA A 87 8.39 6.44 5.44
N ALA A 88 8.85 6.80 6.65
CA ALA A 88 8.91 5.86 7.78
C ALA A 88 7.52 5.42 8.25
N VAL A 89 6.54 6.34 8.29
CA VAL A 89 5.14 6.01 8.63
C VAL A 89 4.55 5.05 7.60
N PHE A 90 4.74 5.31 6.30
CA PHE A 90 4.27 4.41 5.24
C PHE A 90 4.98 3.05 5.30
N CYS A 91 6.29 3.02 5.59
CA CYS A 91 7.02 1.78 5.83
C CYS A 91 6.42 0.99 7.00
N ALA A 92 6.18 1.63 8.14
CA ALA A 92 5.62 0.98 9.32
C ALA A 92 4.20 0.46 9.07
N ALA A 93 3.36 1.23 8.39
CA ALA A 93 2.00 0.81 8.01
C ALA A 93 2.04 -0.47 7.15
N ASN A 94 2.91 -0.55 6.16
CA ASN A 94 3.05 -1.73 5.31
C ASN A 94 3.64 -2.93 6.06
N VAL A 95 4.51 -2.73 7.05
CA VAL A 95 4.94 -3.83 7.94
C VAL A 95 3.75 -4.37 8.74
N LEU A 96 2.89 -3.49 9.27
CA LEU A 96 1.70 -3.91 10.02
C LEU A 96 0.70 -4.66 9.12
N TRP A 97 0.53 -4.24 7.87
CA TRP A 97 -0.29 -4.96 6.89
C TRP A 97 0.33 -6.32 6.54
N ALA A 98 1.63 -6.39 6.26
CA ALA A 98 2.31 -7.66 6.00
C ALA A 98 2.13 -8.66 7.17
N LEU A 99 2.20 -8.19 8.41
CA LEU A 99 1.97 -9.02 9.60
C LEU A 99 0.53 -9.47 9.72
N ARG A 100 -0.43 -8.60 9.40
CA ARG A 100 -1.85 -8.95 9.35
C ARG A 100 -2.11 -10.03 8.30
N ASP A 101 -1.60 -9.83 7.09
CA ASP A 101 -1.78 -10.75 5.96
C ASP A 101 -1.07 -12.08 6.21
N LEU A 102 0.11 -12.04 6.85
CA LEU A 102 0.78 -13.27 7.30
C LEU A 102 -0.08 -14.00 8.34
N GLY A 103 -0.66 -13.27 9.30
CA GLY A 103 -1.53 -13.82 10.33
C GLY A 103 -2.85 -14.40 9.80
N THR A 104 -3.32 -13.96 8.63
CA THR A 104 -4.53 -14.49 7.98
C THR A 104 -4.25 -15.49 6.85
N SER A 105 -3.00 -15.65 6.45
CA SER A 105 -2.57 -16.56 5.38
C SER A 105 -2.70 -18.04 5.74
N ASP A 106 -2.47 -18.89 4.73
CA ASP A 106 -2.43 -20.36 4.86
C ASP A 106 -1.05 -20.89 5.29
N SER A 107 -0.14 -20.02 5.69
CA SER A 107 1.22 -20.40 6.12
C SER A 107 1.24 -21.02 7.52
N ALA A 108 2.40 -21.56 7.91
CA ALA A 108 2.63 -22.02 9.29
C ALA A 108 2.48 -20.91 10.35
N PHE A 109 2.49 -19.64 9.94
CA PHE A 109 2.38 -18.47 10.81
C PHE A 109 0.98 -17.83 10.78
N GLY A 110 0.07 -18.33 9.93
CA GLY A 110 -1.28 -17.80 9.77
C GLY A 110 -2.35 -18.68 10.40
N ASN A 111 -3.56 -18.12 10.52
CA ASN A 111 -4.74 -18.81 11.04
C ASN A 111 -5.59 -19.49 9.95
N ARG A 112 -5.12 -19.47 8.69
CA ARG A 112 -5.80 -20.06 7.51
C ARG A 112 -7.20 -19.50 7.23
N LEU A 113 -7.44 -18.25 7.63
CA LEU A 113 -8.66 -17.54 7.28
C LEU A 113 -8.80 -17.40 5.75
N TYR A 114 -7.69 -17.08 5.08
CA TYR A 114 -7.59 -17.16 3.62
C TYR A 114 -6.80 -18.42 3.25
N GLN A 115 -7.27 -19.15 2.24
CA GLN A 115 -6.68 -20.41 1.80
C GLN A 115 -5.92 -20.26 0.48
N GLY A 116 -4.85 -21.05 0.33
CA GLY A 116 -4.07 -21.13 -0.89
C GLY A 116 -2.79 -20.27 -0.90
N GLU A 117 -1.86 -20.67 -1.77
CA GLU A 117 -0.52 -20.06 -1.88
C GLU A 117 -0.55 -18.58 -2.28
N VAL A 118 -1.61 -18.13 -2.96
CA VAL A 118 -1.84 -16.73 -3.35
C VAL A 118 -1.89 -15.81 -2.12
N THR A 119 -2.25 -16.31 -0.95
CA THR A 119 -2.30 -15.51 0.28
C THR A 119 -0.94 -14.93 0.68
N LEU A 120 0.15 -15.63 0.37
CA LEU A 120 1.52 -15.14 0.60
C LEU A 120 1.95 -14.06 -0.40
N VAL A 121 1.27 -13.94 -1.54
CA VAL A 121 1.55 -12.86 -2.50
C VAL A 121 1.22 -11.50 -1.90
N PHE A 122 0.15 -11.39 -1.11
CA PHE A 122 -0.20 -10.14 -0.42
C PHE A 122 0.87 -9.75 0.61
N VAL A 123 1.35 -10.71 1.41
CA VAL A 123 2.48 -10.52 2.33
C VAL A 123 3.72 -10.03 1.58
N ALA A 124 4.05 -10.65 0.44
CA ALA A 124 5.20 -10.27 -0.36
C ALA A 124 5.07 -8.85 -0.95
N ILE A 125 3.87 -8.46 -1.39
CA ILE A 125 3.57 -7.11 -1.87
C ILE A 125 3.79 -6.11 -0.73
N ASP A 126 3.20 -6.33 0.44
CA ASP A 126 3.33 -5.42 1.59
C ASP A 126 4.79 -5.28 2.03
N VAL A 127 5.55 -6.37 2.05
CA VAL A 127 6.99 -6.33 2.33
C VAL A 127 7.74 -5.51 1.26
N ALA A 128 7.44 -5.69 -0.03
CA ALA A 128 8.07 -4.92 -1.10
C ALA A 128 7.76 -3.41 -0.97
N LEU A 129 6.53 -3.05 -0.63
CA LEU A 129 6.13 -1.67 -0.38
C LEU A 129 6.83 -1.11 0.87
N ALA A 130 6.88 -1.86 1.97
CA ALA A 130 7.61 -1.50 3.17
C ALA A 130 9.09 -1.24 2.87
N LEU A 131 9.74 -2.10 2.09
CA LEU A 131 11.14 -1.93 1.67
C LEU A 131 11.33 -0.68 0.80
N ALA A 132 10.41 -0.41 -0.13
CA ALA A 132 10.47 0.77 -0.99
C ALA A 132 10.41 2.07 -0.16
N PHE A 133 9.45 2.17 0.77
CA PHE A 133 9.34 3.32 1.67
C PHE A 133 10.49 3.39 2.68
N GLY A 134 10.90 2.26 3.25
CA GLY A 134 12.01 2.15 4.18
C GLY A 134 13.34 2.60 3.56
N ALA A 135 13.60 2.24 2.31
CA ALA A 135 14.78 2.70 1.58
C ALA A 135 14.80 4.24 1.42
N VAL A 136 13.64 4.86 1.21
CA VAL A 136 13.51 6.33 1.15
C VAL A 136 13.74 6.94 2.54
N ALA A 137 13.14 6.38 3.59
CA ALA A 137 13.31 6.84 4.97
C ALA A 137 14.79 6.82 5.40
N ILE A 138 15.49 5.70 5.18
CA ILE A 138 16.91 5.51 5.53
C ILE A 138 17.80 6.53 4.78
N ARG A 139 17.56 6.75 3.49
CA ARG A 139 18.27 7.78 2.70
C ARG A 139 18.03 9.19 3.22
N GLY A 140 16.87 9.44 3.81
CA GLY A 140 16.56 10.67 4.54
C GLY A 140 17.46 10.87 5.74
N SER A 141 17.50 9.87 6.63
CA SER A 141 18.18 9.91 7.93
C SER A 141 19.71 9.91 7.86
N ARG A 142 20.32 9.20 6.90
CA ARG A 142 21.80 9.08 6.81
C ARG A 142 22.51 10.40 6.49
N ARG A 143 21.85 11.33 5.80
CA ARG A 143 22.46 12.61 5.38
C ARG A 143 22.33 13.72 6.42
N ASP A 144 21.41 13.56 7.38
CA ASP A 144 21.25 14.48 8.52
C ASP A 144 22.34 14.27 9.58
N ARG A 145 22.85 13.03 9.72
CA ARG A 145 23.94 12.71 10.64
C ARG A 145 25.32 13.18 10.19
N GLY A 146 25.52 13.45 8.89
CA GLY A 146 26.79 13.98 8.38
C GLY A 146 26.91 15.51 8.43
N ARG A 147 25.90 16.20 8.98
CA ARG A 147 25.85 17.67 9.12
C ARG A 147 25.76 18.14 10.57
N ARG A 148 25.71 17.21 11.52
CA ARG A 148 25.83 17.46 12.97
C ARG A 148 27.21 17.00 13.40
#